data_AF-A0AAW2CCE0-F1
#
_entry.id   AF-A0AAW2CCE0-F1
#
_cell.length_a   1.000
_cell.length_b   1.000
_cell.length_c   1.000
_cell.angle_alpha   90.00
_cell.angle_beta   90.00
_cell.angle_gamma   90.00
#
_symmetry.space_group_name_H-M   'P 1'
#
loop_
_entity.id
_entity.type
_entity.pdbx_description
1 polymer ?
#
loop_
_entity_poly.entity_id
_entity_poly.type
_entity_poly.pdbx_seq_one_letter_code
_entity_poly.pdbx_strand_id
1 'polypeptide(L)'
;MWVVARAANMSEFQFEIGKIEKLNINTWEWLIGKEPRFWTRAAFRRYLRGDALTNNRCENFNSQILEFRDKPIITMLEEIRLHLMAYYIKKNKKIVRYHGPICPRIQNKLEIEKINSTNWVPVWCGDSSESKFEVSKLPDKYVVDIKQRTCSCGSWDLTGIPCAHSIAALGYMGHRIEDYVHHCYGMESLTQTYGSCIYPINGPKLWPRSDKETILPPKWQFVFTCRVEL
;
A
#
# COMPACT_ATOMS: atom_id res chain seq x y z
N MET A 1 -15.87 12.06 -4.06
CA MET A 1 -15.65 10.59 -4.06
C MET A 1 -14.32 10.20 -3.41
N TRP A 2 -13.15 10.65 -3.90
CA TRP A 2 -11.84 10.25 -3.33
C TRP A 2 -11.66 10.55 -1.84
N VAL A 3 -12.19 11.69 -1.36
CA VAL A 3 -12.13 12.06 0.06
C VAL A 3 -12.86 11.02 0.94
N VAL A 4 -14.04 10.56 0.51
CA VAL A 4 -14.82 9.51 1.19
C VAL A 4 -14.09 8.17 1.20
N ALA A 5 -13.49 7.78 0.07
CA ALA A 5 -12.71 6.55 -0.01
C ALA A 5 -11.47 6.59 0.89
N ARG A 6 -10.89 7.79 1.08
CA ARG A 6 -9.69 8.04 1.90
C ARG A 6 -9.96 8.20 3.39
N ALA A 7 -11.21 8.41 3.80
CA ALA A 7 -11.59 8.53 5.20
C ALA A 7 -11.01 7.36 6.01
N ALA A 8 -10.31 7.67 7.10
CA ALA A 8 -9.58 6.67 7.86
C ALA A 8 -10.42 6.07 9.01
N ASN A 9 -11.57 6.68 9.31
CA ASN A 9 -12.53 6.21 10.29
C ASN A 9 -13.98 6.43 9.82
N MET A 10 -14.92 5.75 10.47
CA MET A 10 -16.33 5.80 10.07
C MET A 10 -16.98 7.18 10.29
N SER A 11 -16.53 7.95 11.27
CA SER A 11 -17.08 9.29 11.52
C SER A 11 -16.74 10.25 10.37
N GLU A 12 -15.48 10.29 9.93
CA GLU A 12 -15.06 11.01 8.73
C GLU A 12 -15.78 10.50 7.48
N PHE A 13 -15.93 9.18 7.34
CA PHE A 13 -16.65 8.59 6.21
C PHE A 13 -18.09 9.12 6.13
N GLN A 14 -18.83 9.09 7.25
CA GLN A 14 -20.22 9.55 7.31
C GLN A 14 -20.33 11.06 7.04
N PHE A 15 -19.40 11.84 7.57
CA PHE A 15 -19.34 13.28 7.30
C PHE A 15 -19.11 13.58 5.81
N GLU A 16 -18.15 12.90 5.18
CA GLU A 16 -17.78 13.15 3.79
C GLU A 16 -18.80 12.57 2.79
N ILE A 17 -19.41 11.42 3.08
CA ILE A 17 -20.45 10.83 2.23
C ILE A 17 -21.74 11.66 2.26
N GLY A 18 -22.08 12.27 3.41
CA GLY A 18 -23.20 13.21 3.52
C GLY A 18 -23.03 14.50 2.70
N LYS A 19 -21.79 14.91 2.40
CA LYS A 19 -21.55 15.99 1.43
C LYS A 19 -21.90 15.56 0.00
N ILE A 20 -21.63 14.30 -0.35
CA ILE A 20 -21.98 13.74 -1.67
C ILE A 20 -23.50 13.63 -1.80
N GLU A 21 -24.21 13.19 -0.76
CA GLU A 21 -25.68 13.13 -0.72
C GLU A 21 -26.31 14.48 -1.10
N LYS A 22 -25.83 15.56 -0.48
CA LYS A 22 -26.30 16.94 -0.74
C LYS A 22 -25.98 17.45 -2.15
N LEU A 23 -24.89 16.96 -2.75
CA LEU A 23 -24.45 17.37 -4.09
C LEU A 23 -25.14 16.58 -5.20
N ASN A 24 -25.29 15.25 -5.01
CA ASN A 24 -25.85 14.35 -6.01
C ASN A 24 -26.31 13.04 -5.36
N ILE A 25 -27.64 12.90 -5.19
CA ILE A 25 -28.26 11.74 -4.55
C ILE A 25 -28.00 10.44 -5.32
N ASN A 26 -28.06 10.44 -6.65
CA ASN A 26 -27.82 9.23 -7.46
C ASN A 26 -26.39 8.68 -7.26
N THR A 27 -25.42 9.58 -7.13
CA THR A 27 -24.01 9.19 -6.86
C THR A 27 -23.88 8.61 -5.46
N TRP A 28 -24.56 9.21 -4.49
CA TRP A 28 -24.59 8.72 -3.12
C TRP A 28 -25.21 7.32 -3.05
N GLU A 29 -26.39 7.10 -3.65
CA GLU A 29 -27.07 5.81 -3.71
C GLU A 29 -26.18 4.72 -4.34
N TRP A 30 -25.52 5.05 -5.45
CA TRP A 30 -24.58 4.12 -6.09
C TRP A 30 -23.39 3.76 -5.20
N LEU A 31 -22.88 4.72 -4.41
CA LEU A 31 -21.75 4.48 -3.49
C LEU A 31 -22.17 3.63 -2.29
N ILE A 32 -23.32 3.95 -1.66
CA ILE A 32 -23.81 3.22 -0.48
C ILE A 32 -24.32 1.81 -0.83
N GLY A 33 -24.76 1.59 -2.07
CA GLY A 33 -25.13 0.27 -2.57
C GLY A 33 -23.94 -0.71 -2.68
N LYS A 34 -22.70 -0.21 -2.61
CA LYS A 34 -21.49 -1.04 -2.60
C LYS A 34 -21.00 -1.27 -1.19
N GLU A 35 -20.63 -2.52 -0.90
CA GLU A 35 -20.14 -2.87 0.43
C GLU A 35 -18.86 -2.07 0.79
N PRO A 36 -18.86 -1.28 1.88
CA PRO A 36 -17.77 -0.36 2.24
C PRO A 36 -16.39 -1.02 2.32
N ARG A 37 -16.32 -2.29 2.73
CA ARG A 37 -15.07 -3.05 2.88
C ARG A 37 -14.23 -3.14 1.61
N PHE A 38 -14.81 -2.91 0.43
CA PHE A 38 -14.12 -3.01 -0.85
C PHE A 38 -13.55 -1.69 -1.37
N TRP A 39 -13.98 -0.55 -0.83
CA TRP A 39 -13.67 0.74 -1.48
C TRP A 39 -13.37 1.89 -0.53
N THR A 40 -13.66 1.78 0.76
CA THR A 40 -13.28 2.81 1.75
C THR A 40 -12.35 2.27 2.83
N ARG A 41 -11.31 3.04 3.12
CA ARG A 41 -10.33 2.78 4.17
C ARG A 41 -10.95 2.67 5.56
N ALA A 42 -12.03 3.40 5.81
CA ALA A 42 -12.74 3.37 7.09
C ALA A 42 -13.25 1.96 7.45
N ALA A 43 -13.52 1.12 6.44
CA ALA A 43 -14.01 -0.25 6.59
C ALA A 43 -12.93 -1.33 6.35
N PHE A 44 -11.69 -0.93 6.04
CA PHE A 44 -10.60 -1.88 5.83
C PHE A 44 -10.13 -2.51 7.15
N ARG A 45 -9.71 -3.78 7.07
CA ARG A 45 -9.13 -4.46 8.22
C ARG A 45 -7.77 -3.85 8.56
N ARG A 46 -7.61 -3.40 9.80
CA ARG A 46 -6.41 -2.65 10.26
C ARG A 46 -5.13 -3.49 10.31
N TYR A 47 -5.22 -4.82 10.38
CA TYR A 47 -4.03 -5.69 10.40
C TYR A 47 -3.21 -5.65 9.10
N LEU A 48 -3.83 -5.31 7.96
CA LEU A 48 -3.16 -5.31 6.65
C LEU A 48 -2.11 -4.20 6.51
N ARG A 49 -2.12 -3.18 7.40
CA ARG A 49 -1.15 -2.08 7.48
C ARG A 49 -0.79 -1.55 6.10
N GLY A 50 -1.77 -0.97 5.41
CA GLY A 50 -1.66 -0.62 4.00
C GLY A 50 -2.43 0.65 3.64
N ASP A 51 -1.78 1.51 2.87
CA ASP A 51 -2.34 2.76 2.33
C ASP A 51 -2.90 2.57 0.89
N ALA A 52 -2.98 1.32 0.42
CA ALA A 52 -3.38 1.03 -0.95
C ALA A 52 -4.91 1.10 -1.08
N LEU A 53 -5.36 2.09 -1.84
CA LEU A 53 -6.77 2.29 -2.21
C LEU A 53 -7.06 2.01 -3.67
N THR A 54 -6.01 1.95 -4.48
CA THR A 54 -6.12 1.79 -5.93
C THR A 54 -5.40 0.52 -6.35
N ASN A 55 -5.84 0.00 -7.49
CA ASN A 55 -5.18 -1.08 -8.22
C ASN A 55 -3.88 -0.62 -8.91
N ASN A 56 -3.37 0.59 -8.65
CA ASN A 56 -2.19 1.16 -9.34
C ASN A 56 -0.96 0.24 -9.28
N ARG A 57 -0.80 -0.56 -8.21
CA ARG A 57 0.26 -1.58 -8.15
C ARG A 57 0.05 -2.71 -9.18
N CYS A 58 -1.19 -3.15 -9.33
CA CYS A 58 -1.58 -4.16 -10.33
C CYS A 58 -1.48 -3.58 -11.73
N GLU A 59 -1.92 -2.34 -11.96
CA GLU A 59 -1.83 -1.67 -13.27
C GLU A 59 -0.38 -1.48 -13.71
N ASN A 60 0.50 -1.04 -12.79
CA ASN A 60 1.93 -0.92 -13.07
C ASN A 60 2.55 -2.29 -13.35
N PHE A 61 2.16 -3.35 -12.63
CA PHE A 61 2.66 -4.68 -12.94
C PHE A 61 2.16 -5.17 -14.30
N ASN A 62 0.86 -5.00 -14.59
CA ASN A 62 0.23 -5.41 -15.83
C ASN A 62 0.83 -4.70 -17.05
N SER A 63 1.15 -3.41 -16.93
CA SER A 63 1.81 -2.67 -18.00
C SER A 63 3.23 -3.17 -18.27
N GLN A 64 3.95 -3.61 -17.24
CA GLN A 64 5.30 -4.17 -17.38
C GLN A 64 5.32 -5.55 -18.04
N ILE A 65 4.25 -6.34 -17.94
CA ILE A 65 4.19 -7.68 -18.54
C ILE A 65 3.42 -7.74 -19.87
N LEU A 66 2.81 -6.61 -20.27
CA LEU A 66 1.94 -6.55 -21.44
C LEU A 66 2.66 -6.99 -22.72
N GLU A 67 3.93 -6.61 -22.89
CA GLU A 67 4.75 -6.97 -24.05
C GLU A 67 5.16 -8.46 -24.08
N PHE A 68 5.11 -9.15 -22.94
CA PHE A 68 5.55 -10.55 -22.83
C PHE A 68 4.39 -11.55 -22.96
N ARG A 69 3.17 -11.12 -22.61
CA ARG A 69 2.04 -12.04 -22.38
C ARG A 69 1.53 -12.74 -23.64
N ASP A 70 1.76 -12.15 -24.81
CA ASP A 70 1.30 -12.69 -26.10
C ASP A 70 2.36 -13.60 -26.76
N LYS A 71 3.48 -13.87 -26.05
CA LYS A 71 4.58 -14.73 -26.52
C LYS A 71 4.36 -16.20 -26.13
N PRO A 72 5.01 -17.16 -26.82
CA PRO A 72 5.00 -18.55 -26.40
C PRO A 72 5.42 -18.70 -24.93
N ILE A 73 4.80 -19.64 -24.20
CA ILE A 73 4.94 -19.76 -22.73
C ILE A 73 6.40 -19.74 -22.24
N ILE A 74 7.29 -20.45 -22.93
CA ILE A 74 8.71 -20.50 -22.60
C ILE A 74 9.38 -19.13 -22.78
N THR A 75 9.11 -18.46 -23.90
CA THR A 75 9.63 -17.12 -24.19
C THR A 75 9.09 -16.08 -23.21
N MET A 76 7.78 -16.13 -22.90
CA MET A 76 7.15 -15.24 -21.92
C MET A 76 7.81 -15.37 -20.55
N LEU A 77 7.98 -16.60 -20.05
CA LEU A 77 8.59 -16.84 -18.74
C LEU A 77 10.06 -16.40 -18.70
N GLU A 78 10.81 -16.64 -19.77
CA GLU A 78 12.22 -16.25 -19.85
C GLU A 78 12.40 -14.73 -19.88
N GLU A 79 11.56 -14.01 -20.63
CA GLU A 79 11.63 -12.55 -20.67
C GLU A 79 11.17 -11.91 -19.35
N ILE A 80 10.13 -12.45 -18.71
CA ILE A 80 9.72 -12.03 -17.35
C ILE A 80 10.87 -12.26 -16.36
N ARG A 81 11.56 -13.41 -16.43
CA ARG A 81 12.71 -13.72 -15.58
C ARG A 81 13.83 -12.68 -15.75
N LEU A 82 14.20 -12.36 -16.99
CA LEU A 82 15.21 -11.34 -17.30
C LEU A 82 14.78 -9.94 -16.84
N HIS A 83 13.51 -9.58 -17.02
CA HIS A 83 12.95 -8.32 -16.52
C HIS A 83 13.08 -8.23 -15.00
N LEU A 84 12.68 -9.28 -14.28
CA LEU A 84 12.79 -9.34 -12.82
C LEU A 84 14.25 -9.29 -12.36
N MET A 85 15.18 -9.98 -13.03
CA MET A 85 16.61 -9.88 -12.76
C MET A 85 17.10 -8.43 -12.82
N ALA A 86 16.81 -7.73 -13.91
CA ALA A 86 17.19 -6.33 -14.09
C ALA A 86 16.53 -5.41 -13.04
N TYR A 87 15.26 -5.67 -12.72
CA TYR A 87 14.52 -4.94 -11.70
C TYR A 87 15.12 -5.10 -10.30
N TYR A 88 15.45 -6.33 -9.88
CA TYR A 88 16.07 -6.61 -8.57
C TYR A 88 17.44 -5.93 -8.45
N ILE A 89 18.28 -5.99 -9.49
CA ILE A 89 19.57 -5.28 -9.52
C ILE A 89 19.37 -3.77 -9.37
N LYS A 90 18.41 -3.19 -10.11
CA LYS A 90 18.09 -1.76 -10.03
C LYS A 90 17.61 -1.36 -8.63
N LYS A 91 16.83 -2.21 -7.96
CA LYS A 91 16.37 -1.98 -6.57
C LYS A 91 17.51 -2.11 -5.57
N ASN A 92 18.31 -3.17 -5.66
CA ASN A 92 19.46 -3.37 -4.76
C ASN A 92 20.47 -2.24 -4.85
N LYS A 93 20.77 -1.74 -6.06
CA LYS A 93 21.64 -0.55 -6.22
C LYS A 93 21.09 0.68 -5.49
N LYS A 94 19.77 0.84 -5.39
CA LYS A 94 19.15 1.93 -4.62
C LYS A 94 19.17 1.68 -3.13
N ILE A 95 18.91 0.44 -2.71
CA ILE A 95 18.92 0.01 -1.30
C ILE A 95 20.30 0.22 -0.69
N VAL A 96 21.36 -0.30 -1.33
CA VAL A 96 22.75 -0.22 -0.83
C VAL A 96 23.24 1.24 -0.71
N ARG A 97 22.74 2.16 -1.54
CA ARG A 97 23.12 3.58 -1.48
C ARG A 97 22.41 4.35 -0.37
N TYR A 98 21.32 3.83 0.16
CA TYR A 98 20.48 4.52 1.13
C TYR A 98 20.74 4.02 2.55
N HIS A 99 21.05 4.94 3.45
CA HIS A 99 21.49 4.64 4.82
C HIS A 99 20.52 5.13 5.91
N GLY A 100 19.28 5.46 5.52
CA GLY A 100 18.25 5.87 6.49
C GLY A 100 17.59 4.67 7.20
N PRO A 101 16.85 4.90 8.29
CA PRO A 101 16.30 3.83 9.12
C PRO A 101 15.10 3.11 8.47
N ILE A 102 14.39 3.78 7.56
CA ILE A 102 13.14 3.31 6.94
C ILE A 102 13.16 3.52 5.43
N CYS A 103 12.25 2.86 4.71
CA CYS A 103 12.13 3.00 3.26
C CYS A 103 12.07 4.48 2.82
N PRO A 104 12.82 4.91 1.78
CA PRO A 104 12.88 6.32 1.35
C PRO A 104 11.52 6.95 1.07
N ARG A 105 10.59 6.20 0.47
CA ARG A 105 9.22 6.68 0.19
C ARG A 105 8.45 6.97 1.49
N ILE A 106 8.67 6.18 2.53
CA ILE A 106 8.03 6.36 3.83
C ILE A 106 8.69 7.50 4.60
N GLN A 107 10.02 7.64 4.52
CA GLN A 107 10.71 8.81 5.06
C GLN A 107 10.14 10.10 4.46
N ASN A 108 10.02 10.19 3.13
CA ASN A 108 9.44 11.38 2.48
C ASN A 108 8.00 11.65 2.94
N LYS A 109 7.21 10.59 3.17
CA LYS A 109 5.84 10.73 3.70
C LYS A 109 5.87 11.29 5.13
N LEU A 110 6.78 10.81 5.98
CA LEU A 110 6.94 11.35 7.33
C LEU A 110 7.39 12.80 7.35
N GLU A 111 8.30 13.23 6.47
CA GLU A 111 8.70 14.63 6.41
C GLU A 111 7.51 15.56 6.11
N ILE A 112 6.61 15.14 5.23
CA ILE A 112 5.36 15.87 4.96
C ILE A 112 4.47 15.88 6.20
N GLU A 113 4.30 14.74 6.88
CA GLU A 113 3.48 14.66 8.09
C GLU A 113 4.07 15.45 9.27
N LYS A 114 5.40 15.56 9.37
CA LYS A 114 6.10 16.43 10.33
C LYS A 114 5.72 17.89 10.10
N ILE A 115 5.72 18.36 8.85
CA ILE A 115 5.26 19.72 8.52
C ILE A 115 3.79 19.88 8.91
N ASN A 116 2.93 18.91 8.57
CA ASN A 116 1.51 18.94 8.90
C ASN A 116 1.25 18.92 10.42
N SER A 117 2.16 18.36 11.22
CA SER A 117 2.06 18.29 12.68
C SER A 117 2.21 19.65 13.39
N THR A 118 2.85 20.63 12.74
CA THR A 118 3.24 21.91 13.36
C THR A 118 2.09 22.69 14.00
N ASN A 119 0.88 22.57 13.44
CA ASN A 119 -0.30 23.31 13.91
C ASN A 119 -1.16 22.54 14.91
N TRP A 120 -0.69 21.39 15.40
CA TRP A 120 -1.39 20.56 16.36
C TRP A 120 -0.78 20.73 17.75
N VAL A 121 -1.64 20.96 18.74
CA VAL A 121 -1.25 21.16 20.14
C VAL A 121 -1.53 19.88 20.92
N PRO A 122 -0.49 19.13 21.32
CA PRO A 122 -0.64 17.96 22.19
C PRO A 122 -0.76 18.39 23.66
N VAL A 123 -1.65 17.74 24.39
CA VAL A 123 -1.84 17.87 25.85
C VAL A 123 -1.87 16.47 26.44
N TRP A 124 -0.90 16.16 27.29
CA TRP A 124 -0.86 14.90 28.02
C TRP A 124 -1.98 14.81 29.06
N CYS A 125 -2.65 13.66 29.17
CA CYS A 125 -3.76 13.48 30.10
C CYS A 125 -3.35 13.10 31.54
N GLY A 126 -2.04 13.00 31.83
CA GLY A 126 -1.54 12.63 33.15
C GLY A 126 -1.59 11.12 33.47
N ASP A 127 -1.71 10.25 32.46
CA ASP A 127 -1.74 8.80 32.67
C ASP A 127 -0.40 8.26 33.17
N SER A 128 -0.39 7.25 34.04
CA SER A 128 0.83 6.69 34.63
C SER A 128 1.82 6.10 33.61
N SER A 129 1.37 5.82 32.38
CA SER A 129 2.23 5.34 31.29
C SER A 129 2.80 6.45 30.41
N GLU A 130 2.49 7.71 30.68
CA GLU A 130 2.94 8.88 29.90
C GLU A 130 2.67 8.73 28.40
N SER A 131 1.55 8.11 28.03
CA SER A 131 1.33 7.66 26.65
C SER A 131 0.09 8.22 25.97
N LYS A 132 -0.81 8.90 26.70
CA LYS A 132 -2.10 9.35 26.15
C LYS A 132 -2.22 10.86 26.07
N PHE A 133 -2.57 11.33 24.87
CA PHE A 133 -2.62 12.74 24.54
C PHE A 133 -3.97 13.11 23.90
N GLU A 134 -4.52 14.25 24.30
CA GLU A 134 -5.41 15.01 23.44
C GLU A 134 -4.56 15.85 22.50
N VAL A 135 -4.79 15.76 21.20
CA VAL A 135 -4.09 16.54 20.18
C VAL A 135 -5.11 17.37 19.43
N SER A 136 -4.98 18.70 19.50
CA SER A 136 -6.04 19.61 19.08
C SER A 136 -5.57 20.69 18.12
N LYS A 137 -6.45 21.08 17.20
CA LYS A 137 -6.38 22.25 16.34
C LYS A 137 -7.81 22.68 16.09
N LEU A 138 -8.27 23.72 16.79
CA LEU A 138 -9.68 24.14 16.82
C LEU A 138 -10.32 24.16 15.42
N PRO A 139 -11.49 23.53 15.23
CA PRO A 139 -12.32 22.83 16.23
C PRO A 139 -11.95 21.36 16.46
N ASP A 140 -10.98 20.82 15.75
CA ASP A 140 -10.68 19.39 15.69
C ASP A 140 -9.85 18.92 16.89
N LYS A 141 -10.18 17.70 17.36
CA LYS A 141 -9.50 17.02 18.46
C LYS A 141 -9.36 15.54 18.18
N TYR A 142 -8.20 14.98 18.52
CA TYR A 142 -7.91 13.56 18.37
C TYR A 142 -7.25 13.01 19.63
N VAL A 143 -7.55 11.76 19.95
CA VAL A 143 -6.89 11.01 21.02
C VAL A 143 -5.76 10.21 20.41
N VAL A 144 -4.55 10.37 20.93
CA VAL A 144 -3.35 9.62 20.54
C VAL A 144 -2.89 8.77 21.71
N ASP A 145 -2.62 7.50 21.46
CA ASP A 145 -1.92 6.61 22.39
C ASP A 145 -0.60 6.17 21.74
N ILE A 146 0.51 6.78 22.18
CA ILE A 146 1.83 6.52 21.58
C ILE A 146 2.35 5.12 21.90
N LYS A 147 1.93 4.52 23.02
CA LYS A 147 2.34 3.17 23.44
C LYS A 147 1.64 2.12 22.60
N GLN A 148 0.33 2.29 22.40
CA GLN A 148 -0.45 1.42 21.51
C GLN A 148 -0.23 1.73 20.02
N ARG A 149 0.46 2.83 19.71
CA ARG A 149 0.70 3.33 18.35
C ARG A 149 -0.61 3.60 17.61
N THR A 150 -1.56 4.22 18.31
CA THR A 150 -2.89 4.50 17.79
C THR A 150 -3.24 5.98 17.80
N CYS A 151 -4.18 6.35 16.92
CA CYS A 151 -4.74 7.69 16.86
C CYS A 151 -6.20 7.58 16.45
N SER A 152 -7.10 8.35 17.09
CA SER A 152 -8.53 8.30 16.80
C SER A 152 -8.90 8.72 15.37
N CYS A 153 -8.02 9.44 14.65
CA CYS A 153 -8.21 9.65 13.21
C CYS A 153 -8.11 8.34 12.40
N GLY A 154 -7.56 7.26 12.96
CA GLY A 154 -7.47 5.92 12.37
C GLY A 154 -6.30 5.71 11.41
N SER A 155 -5.60 6.77 11.01
CA SER A 155 -4.53 6.68 10.01
C SER A 155 -3.32 5.87 10.48
N TRP A 156 -2.91 6.00 11.74
CA TRP A 156 -1.74 5.29 12.26
C TRP A 156 -2.00 3.79 12.35
N ASP A 157 -3.14 3.38 12.90
CA ASP A 157 -3.54 1.97 12.99
C ASP A 157 -3.62 1.31 11.60
N LEU A 158 -4.20 2.04 10.65
CA LEU A 158 -4.49 1.53 9.32
C LEU A 158 -3.22 1.39 8.48
N THR A 159 -2.28 2.32 8.59
CA THR A 159 -1.09 2.37 7.72
C THR A 159 0.18 1.86 8.39
N GLY A 160 0.23 1.87 9.73
CA GLY A 160 1.45 1.66 10.51
C GLY A 160 2.44 2.83 10.46
N ILE A 161 2.02 3.99 9.95
CA ILE A 161 2.84 5.19 9.82
C ILE A 161 2.22 6.29 10.70
N PRO A 162 2.99 6.92 11.61
CA PRO A 162 2.50 8.05 12.40
C PRO A 162 1.87 9.14 11.51
N CYS A 163 0.67 9.59 11.87
CA CYS A 163 0.03 10.75 11.24
C CYS A 163 0.46 12.05 11.94
N ALA A 164 0.13 13.21 11.35
CA ALA A 164 0.40 14.52 11.93
C ALA A 164 0.06 14.64 13.43
N HIS A 165 -1.08 14.11 13.89
CA HIS A 165 -1.47 14.15 15.31
C HIS A 165 -0.50 13.37 16.19
N SER A 166 -0.17 12.16 15.76
CA SER A 166 0.75 11.27 16.47
C SER A 166 2.16 11.84 16.49
N ILE A 167 2.59 12.47 15.39
CA ILE A 167 3.89 13.14 15.31
C ILE A 167 3.95 14.32 16.29
N ALA A 168 2.89 15.11 16.43
CA ALA A 168 2.85 16.19 17.41
C ALA A 168 3.02 15.66 18.85
N ALA A 169 2.29 14.60 19.22
CA ALA A 169 2.43 13.97 20.53
C ALA A 169 3.82 13.34 20.77
N LEU A 170 4.37 12.65 19.77
CA LEU A 170 5.72 12.08 19.85
C LEU A 170 6.80 13.17 19.95
N GLY A 171 6.63 14.27 19.21
CA GLY A 171 7.51 15.43 19.27
C GLY A 171 7.51 16.11 20.63
N TYR A 172 6.35 16.20 21.29
CA TYR A 172 6.23 16.69 22.67
C TYR A 172 7.07 15.87 23.66
N MET A 173 7.12 14.54 23.48
CA MET A 173 7.93 13.63 24.30
C MET A 173 9.42 13.57 23.88
N GLY A 174 9.83 14.30 22.83
CA GLY A 174 11.20 14.25 22.31
C GLY A 174 11.57 12.91 21.64
N HIS A 175 10.57 12.12 21.22
CA HIS A 175 10.81 10.82 20.60
C HIS A 175 11.26 10.95 19.14
N ARG A 176 12.10 10.01 18.70
CA ARG A 176 12.43 9.88 17.28
C ARG A 176 11.27 9.22 16.53
N ILE A 177 10.65 9.97 15.61
CA ILE A 177 9.42 9.57 14.91
C ILE A 177 9.59 8.28 14.11
N GLU A 178 10.76 8.07 13.52
CA GLU A 178 11.07 6.91 12.69
C GLU A 178 10.93 5.58 13.45
N ASP A 179 11.14 5.57 14.77
CA ASP A 179 11.07 4.37 15.61
C ASP A 179 9.62 3.89 15.84
N TYR A 180 8.67 4.76 15.53
CA TYR A 180 7.23 4.55 15.66
C TYR A 180 6.57 4.08 14.36
N VAL A 181 7.35 4.01 13.27
CA VAL A 181 6.96 3.40 12.00
C VAL A 181 6.93 1.89 12.14
N HIS A 182 5.98 1.24 11.50
CA HIS A 182 5.90 -0.21 11.49
C HIS A 182 7.11 -0.85 10.78
N HIS A 183 7.64 -1.93 11.37
CA HIS A 183 8.87 -2.61 10.91
C HIS A 183 8.82 -3.09 9.45
N CYS A 184 7.63 -3.35 8.89
CA CYS A 184 7.49 -3.74 7.47
C CYS A 184 7.97 -2.66 6.49
N TYR A 185 8.13 -1.41 6.96
CA TYR A 185 8.71 -0.31 6.20
C TYR A 185 10.19 -0.08 6.52
N GLY A 186 10.78 -0.87 7.41
CA GLY A 186 12.20 -0.78 7.76
C GLY A 186 13.11 -1.19 6.60
N MET A 187 14.34 -0.69 6.62
CA MET A 187 15.34 -1.07 5.61
C MET A 187 15.68 -2.57 5.64
N GLU A 188 15.57 -3.21 6.81
CA GLU A 188 15.74 -4.66 6.94
C GLU A 188 14.70 -5.42 6.09
N SER A 189 13.41 -5.12 6.25
CA SER A 189 12.34 -5.74 5.46
C SER A 189 12.52 -5.50 3.96
N LEU A 190 12.95 -4.29 3.58
CA LEU A 190 13.22 -3.96 2.19
C LEU A 190 14.41 -4.77 1.63
N THR A 191 15.47 -4.94 2.43
CA THR A 191 16.66 -5.71 2.08
C THR A 191 16.34 -7.20 1.98
N GLN A 192 15.54 -7.75 2.87
CA GLN A 192 15.08 -9.14 2.76
C GLN A 192 14.23 -9.37 1.51
N THR A 193 13.39 -8.40 1.13
CA THR A 193 12.50 -8.51 -0.05
C THR A 193 13.28 -8.52 -1.36
N TYR A 194 14.33 -7.70 -1.49
CA TYR A 194 15.05 -7.52 -2.75
C TYR A 194 16.48 -8.07 -2.76
N GLY A 195 17.01 -8.49 -1.61
CA GLY A 195 18.40 -8.90 -1.44
C GLY A 195 18.76 -10.22 -2.13
N SER A 196 17.77 -11.06 -2.43
CA SER A 196 17.97 -12.27 -3.23
C SER A 196 18.27 -11.96 -4.69
N CYS A 197 19.02 -12.82 -5.37
CA CYS A 197 19.21 -12.77 -6.81
C CYS A 197 18.44 -13.88 -7.53
N ILE A 198 18.08 -13.62 -8.78
CA ILE A 198 17.59 -14.64 -9.69
C ILE A 198 18.80 -15.15 -10.48
N TYR A 199 19.13 -16.43 -10.33
CA TYR A 199 20.28 -17.03 -11.00
C TYR A 199 20.04 -17.19 -12.52
N PRO A 200 21.11 -17.11 -13.32
CA PRO A 200 21.01 -17.41 -14.75
C PRO A 200 20.65 -18.88 -14.97
N ILE A 201 19.92 -19.13 -16.06
CA ILE A 201 19.67 -20.48 -16.56
C ILE A 201 20.35 -20.63 -17.92
N ASN A 202 20.74 -21.86 -18.25
CA ASN A 202 21.27 -22.15 -19.57
C ASN A 202 20.18 -21.99 -20.64
N GLY A 203 20.56 -21.97 -21.92
CA GLY A 203 19.61 -22.01 -23.04
C GLY A 203 19.17 -23.43 -23.42
N PRO A 204 18.19 -23.56 -24.34
CA PRO A 204 17.57 -24.85 -24.71
C PRO A 204 18.53 -25.98 -25.07
N LYS A 205 19.69 -25.64 -25.66
CA LYS A 205 20.72 -26.61 -26.05
C LYS A 205 21.33 -27.37 -24.86
N LEU A 206 21.27 -26.80 -23.67
CA LEU A 206 21.89 -27.32 -22.44
C LEU A 206 20.83 -27.65 -21.38
N TRP A 207 19.54 -27.58 -21.71
CA TRP A 207 18.49 -27.96 -20.77
C TRP A 207 18.48 -29.48 -20.56
N PRO A 208 18.25 -29.93 -19.30
CA PRO A 208 18.09 -31.35 -19.04
C PRO A 208 16.89 -31.89 -19.83
N ARG A 209 17.08 -33.06 -20.44
CA ARG A 209 15.96 -33.77 -21.07
C ARG A 209 15.05 -34.30 -19.98
N SER A 210 13.75 -34.14 -20.17
CA SER A 210 12.72 -34.65 -19.27
C SER A 210 12.23 -36.00 -19.79
N ASP A 211 12.09 -36.98 -18.90
CA ASP A 211 11.48 -38.28 -19.22
C ASP A 211 9.95 -38.23 -19.23
N LYS A 212 9.36 -37.07 -18.89
CA LYS A 212 7.91 -36.84 -18.91
C LYS A 212 7.38 -36.73 -20.34
N GLU A 213 6.10 -37.09 -20.52
CA GLU A 213 5.39 -36.92 -21.79
C GLU A 213 5.48 -35.48 -22.31
N THR A 214 5.67 -35.39 -23.63
CA THR A 214 5.67 -34.12 -24.35
C THR A 214 4.31 -33.47 -24.24
N ILE A 215 4.26 -32.23 -23.76
CA ILE A 215 3.04 -31.43 -23.76
C ILE A 215 2.65 -31.16 -25.21
N LEU A 216 1.56 -31.78 -25.66
CA LEU A 216 0.97 -31.49 -26.96
C LEU A 216 0.25 -30.15 -26.93
N PRO A 217 0.24 -29.39 -28.04
CA PRO A 217 -0.58 -28.19 -28.12
C PRO A 217 -2.05 -28.54 -27.85
N PRO A 218 -2.83 -27.62 -27.28
CA PRO A 218 -4.27 -27.83 -27.11
C PRO A 218 -4.87 -28.18 -28.48
N LYS A 219 -5.74 -29.21 -28.50
CA LYS A 219 -6.44 -29.60 -29.72
C LYS A 219 -7.22 -28.39 -30.23
N TRP A 220 -6.96 -28.00 -31.48
CA TRP A 220 -7.71 -26.93 -32.14
C TRP A 220 -9.20 -27.29 -32.11
N GLN A 221 -9.97 -26.54 -31.33
CA GLN A 221 -11.43 -26.56 -31.40
C GLN A 221 -11.84 -25.33 -32.21
N PHE A 222 -12.51 -25.53 -33.34
CA PHE A 222 -13.22 -24.45 -34.03
C PHE A 222 -14.28 -23.92 -33.07
N VAL A 223 -13.98 -22.81 -32.39
CA VAL A 223 -15.00 -22.02 -31.71
C VAL A 223 -15.74 -21.29 -32.82
N PHE A 224 -16.84 -21.87 -33.30
CA PHE A 224 -17.80 -21.12 -34.09
C PHE A 224 -18.26 -19.95 -33.23
N THR A 225 -17.77 -18.75 -33.52
CA THR A 225 -18.37 -17.52 -33.02
C THR A 225 -19.81 -17.52 -33.49
N CYS A 226 -20.72 -17.57 -32.53
CA CYS A 226 -22.14 -17.45 -32.77
C CYS A 226 -22.36 -16.13 -33.53
N ARG A 227 -22.89 -16.23 -34.76
CA ARG A 227 -23.42 -15.08 -35.49
C ARG A 227 -24.45 -14.41 -34.58
N VAL A 228 -24.21 -13.17 -34.22
CA VAL A 228 -25.27 -12.26 -33.79
C VAL A 228 -26.07 -11.99 -35.06
N GLU A 229 -27.17 -12.73 -35.25
CA GLU A 229 -28.24 -12.29 -36.15
C GLU A 229 -29.05 -11.20 -35.42
N LEU A 230 -29.32 -10.15 -36.18
CA LEU A 230 -29.85 -8.85 -35.81
C LEU A 230 -31.23 -8.90 -35.14
#